data_AF-A0A497JXC3-F1
#
_entry.id   AF-A0A497JXC3-F1
#
_cell.length_a   1.000
_cell.length_b   1.000
_cell.length_c   1.000
_cell.angle_alpha   90.00
_cell.angle_beta   90.00
_cell.angle_gamma   90.00
#
_symmetry.space_group_name_H-M   'P 1'
#
loop_
_entity.id
_entity.type
_entity.pdbx_description
1 polymer ?
#
loop_
_entity_poly.entity_id
_entity_poly.type
_entity_poly.pdbx_seq_one_letter_code
_entity_poly.pdbx_strand_id
1 'polypeptide(L)'
;MRLIPESISSWLYLNEPLLRILRRASKPIKAYCYVDVDYYHMLIEAAVRIARLTYKANVTGRIDVNEWIRVIEGHIRSETMGQEAEFISLKARGYSICITGLSGWKIARILRGFGHEVKVKSAERLYMFRPLEILETLMETGNLTHRVAEELIREHVRFVRDYVLTSESLDKAYYSWINARKRLVDLLCQINQSERPINSSISRCY
;
A
#
# COMPACT_ATOMS: atom_id res chain seq x y z
N MET A 1 -8.91 -22.36 -8.41
CA MET A 1 -10.04 -21.54 -7.93
C MET A 1 -10.31 -20.50 -9.01
N ARG A 2 -11.54 -20.37 -9.53
CA ARG A 2 -11.84 -19.36 -10.56
C ARG A 2 -12.01 -18.02 -9.86
N LEU A 3 -11.03 -17.12 -10.02
CA LEU A 3 -11.07 -15.78 -9.41
C LEU A 3 -12.26 -15.02 -10.01
N ILE A 4 -13.08 -14.40 -9.16
CA ILE A 4 -14.08 -13.45 -9.62
C ILE A 4 -13.29 -12.22 -10.09
N PRO A 5 -13.41 -11.81 -11.37
CA PRO A 5 -12.73 -10.62 -11.84
C PRO A 5 -13.17 -9.41 -11.01
N GLU A 6 -12.24 -8.47 -10.80
CA GLU A 6 -12.57 -7.21 -10.14
C GLU A 6 -13.81 -6.59 -10.80
N SER A 7 -14.75 -6.10 -9.99
CA SER A 7 -15.94 -5.47 -10.54
C SER A 7 -15.51 -4.23 -11.34
N ILE A 8 -16.14 -4.01 -12.50
CA ILE A 8 -15.88 -2.82 -13.33
C ILE A 8 -16.05 -1.55 -12.48
N SER A 9 -17.00 -1.55 -11.54
CA SER A 9 -17.23 -0.45 -10.60
C SER A 9 -16.04 -0.18 -9.68
N SER A 10 -15.40 -1.23 -9.14
CA SER A 10 -14.21 -1.12 -8.29
C SER A 10 -13.01 -0.56 -9.06
N TRP A 11 -12.81 -1.06 -10.28
CA TRP A 11 -11.75 -0.55 -11.15
C TRP A 11 -11.99 0.92 -11.55
N LEU A 12 -13.22 1.27 -11.91
CA LEU A 12 -13.60 2.63 -12.25
C LEU A 12 -13.48 3.59 -11.06
N TYR A 13 -13.79 3.16 -9.84
CA TYR A 13 -13.62 3.99 -8.64
C TYR A 13 -12.19 4.57 -8.55
N LEU A 14 -11.17 3.74 -8.83
CA LEU A 14 -9.77 4.17 -8.79
C LEU A 14 -9.32 4.90 -10.07
N ASN A 15 -9.82 4.48 -11.24
CA ASN A 15 -9.25 4.91 -12.53
C ASN A 15 -10.05 6.01 -13.23
N GLU A 16 -11.35 6.18 -12.96
CA GLU A 16 -12.20 7.18 -13.60
C GLU A 16 -11.65 8.61 -13.47
N PRO A 17 -11.17 9.06 -12.29
CA PRO A 17 -10.61 10.40 -12.16
C PRO A 17 -9.42 10.64 -13.11
N LEU A 18 -8.53 9.64 -13.26
CA LEU A 18 -7.39 9.69 -14.17
C LEU A 18 -7.86 9.76 -15.62
N LEU A 19 -8.78 8.88 -16.03
CA LEU A 19 -9.33 8.85 -17.39
C LEU A 19 -10.03 10.16 -17.76
N ARG A 20 -10.77 10.77 -16.82
CA ARG A 20 -11.44 12.06 -17.01
C ARG A 20 -10.44 13.20 -17.23
N ILE A 21 -9.32 13.19 -16.52
CA ILE A 21 -8.25 14.18 -16.70
C ILE A 21 -7.55 13.98 -18.04
N LEU A 22 -7.21 12.73 -18.39
CA LEU A 22 -6.59 12.40 -19.68
C LEU A 22 -7.45 12.86 -20.86
N ARG A 23 -8.78 12.69 -20.79
CA ARG A 23 -9.70 13.16 -21.82
C ARG A 23 -9.73 14.69 -21.98
N ARG A 24 -9.41 15.44 -20.93
CA ARG A 24 -9.41 16.92 -20.92
C ARG A 24 -8.06 17.52 -21.35
N ALA A 25 -7.04 16.70 -21.57
CA ALA A 25 -5.74 17.20 -22.01
C ALA A 25 -5.84 17.81 -23.41
N SER A 26 -5.26 19.00 -23.58
CA SER A 26 -5.26 19.73 -24.86
C SER A 26 -4.40 19.07 -25.94
N LYS A 27 -3.51 18.15 -25.55
CA LYS A 27 -2.65 17.37 -26.44
C LYS A 27 -2.93 15.88 -26.25
N PRO A 28 -2.84 15.06 -27.31
CA PRO A 28 -3.02 13.62 -27.20
C PRO A 28 -1.94 13.02 -26.28
N ILE A 29 -2.39 12.40 -25.18
CA ILE A 29 -1.52 11.68 -24.25
C ILE A 29 -1.51 10.21 -24.66
N LYS A 30 -0.31 9.62 -24.81
CA LYS A 30 -0.15 8.17 -24.95
C LYS A 30 -0.06 7.55 -23.56
N ALA A 31 -1.02 6.70 -23.21
CA ALA A 31 -1.03 5.96 -21.96
C ALA A 31 -0.58 4.51 -22.20
N TYR A 32 0.24 3.98 -21.30
CA TYR A 32 0.71 2.59 -21.33
C TYR A 32 0.54 1.98 -19.95
N CYS A 33 -0.02 0.77 -19.89
CA CYS A 33 0.04 -0.07 -18.70
C CYS A 33 1.33 -0.89 -18.78
N TYR A 34 2.16 -0.83 -17.74
CA TYR A 34 3.48 -1.47 -17.75
C TYR A 34 3.58 -2.68 -16.81
N VAL A 35 2.57 -2.92 -15.98
CA VAL A 35 2.55 -4.05 -15.04
C VAL A 35 2.29 -5.33 -15.81
N ASP A 36 3.11 -6.34 -15.55
CA ASP A 36 2.99 -7.67 -16.14
C ASP A 36 1.66 -8.35 -15.76
N VAL A 37 1.06 -9.07 -16.71
CA VAL A 37 -0.28 -9.69 -16.55
C VAL A 37 -0.22 -10.86 -15.58
N ASP A 38 0.83 -11.68 -15.62
CA ASP A 38 0.98 -12.82 -14.72
C ASP A 38 1.24 -12.34 -13.29
N TYR A 39 2.05 -11.30 -13.15
CA TYR A 39 2.24 -10.60 -11.88
C TYR A 39 0.92 -10.03 -11.34
N TYR A 40 0.09 -9.43 -12.21
CA TYR A 40 -1.23 -8.93 -11.82
C TYR A 40 -2.17 -10.06 -11.35
N HIS A 41 -2.18 -11.22 -12.03
CA HIS A 41 -2.94 -12.38 -11.56
C HIS A 41 -2.47 -12.89 -10.20
N MET A 42 -1.16 -12.94 -9.99
CA MET A 42 -0.57 -13.33 -8.71
C MET A 42 -0.99 -12.37 -7.58
N LEU A 43 -1.03 -11.05 -7.84
CA LEU A 43 -1.54 -10.07 -6.88
C LEU A 43 -3.01 -10.31 -6.52
N ILE A 44 -3.87 -10.64 -7.50
CA ILE A 44 -5.27 -10.94 -7.23
C ILE A 44 -5.39 -12.20 -6.36
N GLU A 45 -4.60 -13.25 -6.64
CA GLU A 45 -4.59 -14.45 -5.80
C GLU A 45 -4.18 -14.14 -4.36
N ALA A 46 -3.13 -13.34 -4.17
CA ALA A 46 -2.69 -12.89 -2.86
C ALA A 46 -3.79 -12.11 -2.14
N ALA A 47 -4.43 -11.17 -2.82
CA ALA A 47 -5.54 -10.37 -2.26
C ALA A 47 -6.70 -11.26 -1.80
N VAL A 48 -7.09 -12.29 -2.57
CA VAL A 48 -8.15 -13.22 -2.16
C VAL A 48 -7.73 -14.08 -0.96
N ARG A 49 -6.47 -14.54 -0.92
CA ARG A 49 -5.96 -15.28 0.23
C ARG A 49 -5.93 -14.41 1.49
N ILE A 50 -5.49 -13.16 1.37
CA ILE A 50 -5.53 -12.17 2.46
C ILE A 50 -6.97 -11.96 2.93
N ALA A 51 -7.92 -11.73 2.02
CA ALA A 51 -9.32 -11.55 2.37
C ALA A 51 -9.89 -12.76 3.13
N ARG A 52 -9.54 -13.99 2.70
CA ARG A 52 -9.92 -15.23 3.40
C ARG A 52 -9.32 -15.30 4.80
N LEU A 53 -8.05 -14.95 4.95
CA LEU A 53 -7.37 -14.92 6.24
C LEU A 53 -7.97 -13.87 7.16
N THR A 54 -8.27 -12.68 6.65
CA THR A 54 -8.98 -11.60 7.37
C THR A 54 -10.33 -12.09 7.87
N TYR A 55 -11.11 -12.74 7.00
CA TYR A 55 -12.40 -13.32 7.38
C TYR A 55 -12.26 -14.39 8.48
N LYS A 56 -11.34 -15.36 8.30
CA LYS A 56 -11.07 -16.41 9.29
C LYS A 56 -10.67 -15.82 10.65
N ALA A 57 -9.80 -14.80 10.66
CA ALA A 57 -9.39 -14.11 11.87
C ALA A 57 -10.55 -13.36 12.54
N ASN A 58 -11.42 -12.72 11.75
CA ASN A 58 -12.61 -12.04 12.27
C ASN A 58 -13.60 -13.01 12.93
N VAL A 59 -13.84 -14.19 12.33
CA VAL A 59 -14.82 -15.17 12.84
C VAL A 59 -14.26 -15.96 14.03
N THR A 60 -12.97 -16.32 14.00
CA THR A 60 -12.38 -17.23 15.00
C THR A 60 -11.58 -16.52 16.09
N GLY A 61 -11.21 -15.26 15.88
CA GLY A 61 -10.27 -14.52 16.73
C GLY A 61 -8.82 -15.03 16.69
N ARG A 62 -8.52 -16.06 15.88
CA ARG A 62 -7.19 -16.68 15.78
C ARG A 62 -6.42 -16.14 14.58
N ILE A 63 -5.13 -15.88 14.78
CA ILE A 63 -4.20 -15.43 13.75
C ILE A 63 -3.05 -16.44 13.67
N ASP A 64 -2.86 -17.06 12.51
CA ASP A 64 -1.66 -17.84 12.19
C ASP A 64 -0.67 -16.93 11.46
N VAL A 65 0.24 -16.31 12.21
CA VAL A 65 1.19 -15.31 11.70
C VAL A 65 2.05 -15.88 10.57
N ASN A 66 2.45 -17.16 10.66
CA ASN A 66 3.28 -17.80 9.64
C ASN A 66 2.49 -18.03 8.33
N GLU A 67 1.21 -18.37 8.41
CA GLU A 67 0.33 -18.45 7.23
C GLU A 67 0.22 -17.10 6.52
N TRP A 68 0.05 -16.02 7.29
CA TRP A 68 0.00 -14.66 6.76
C TRP A 68 1.31 -14.23 6.11
N ILE A 69 2.44 -14.41 6.80
CA ILE A 69 3.77 -14.06 6.27
C ILE A 69 4.00 -14.78 4.94
N ARG A 70 3.76 -16.10 4.85
CA ARG A 70 3.93 -16.86 3.60
C ARG A 70 3.08 -16.32 2.44
N VAL A 71 1.83 -15.93 2.70
CA VAL A 71 0.96 -15.34 1.68
C VAL A 71 1.49 -13.99 1.22
N ILE A 72 2.08 -13.22 2.15
CA ILE A 72 2.63 -11.90 1.84
C ILE A 72 3.96 -12.01 1.09
N GLU A 73 4.88 -12.84 1.56
CA GLU A 73 6.17 -13.11 0.90
C GLU A 73 5.99 -13.54 -0.55
N GLY A 74 5.00 -14.39 -0.82
CA GLY A 74 4.72 -14.89 -2.17
C GLY A 74 4.40 -13.83 -3.21
N HIS A 75 4.14 -12.56 -2.81
CA HIS A 75 3.85 -11.47 -3.74
C HIS A 75 4.75 -10.23 -3.61
N ILE A 76 5.72 -10.25 -2.68
CA ILE A 76 6.71 -9.18 -2.55
C ILE A 76 7.59 -9.17 -3.80
N ARG A 77 7.63 -8.01 -4.48
CA ARG A 77 8.27 -7.81 -5.80
C ARG A 77 9.79 -7.91 -5.73
N SER A 78 10.39 -8.94 -6.31
CA SER A 78 11.85 -8.95 -6.54
C SER A 78 12.27 -9.10 -8.02
N GLU A 79 11.57 -9.87 -8.85
CA GLU A 79 12.05 -10.14 -10.23
C GLU A 79 11.41 -9.27 -11.34
N THR A 80 10.15 -8.85 -11.21
CA THR A 80 9.43 -8.18 -12.31
C THR A 80 9.76 -6.69 -12.48
N MET A 81 10.36 -6.06 -11.46
CA MET A 81 10.59 -4.61 -11.48
C MET A 81 11.61 -4.15 -12.54
N GLY A 82 12.58 -5.01 -12.88
CA GLY A 82 13.54 -4.74 -13.95
C GLY A 82 12.86 -4.65 -15.32
N GLN A 83 12.02 -5.64 -15.63
CA GLN A 83 11.25 -5.71 -16.88
C GLN A 83 10.28 -4.53 -17.02
N GLU A 84 9.59 -4.17 -15.94
CA GLU A 84 8.72 -3.00 -15.90
C GLU A 84 9.49 -1.70 -16.18
N ALA A 85 10.65 -1.53 -15.54
CA ALA A 85 11.49 -0.35 -15.74
C ALA A 85 12.06 -0.28 -17.17
N GLU A 86 12.45 -1.42 -17.74
CA GLU A 86 12.89 -1.51 -19.14
C GLU A 86 11.76 -1.10 -20.10
N PHE A 87 10.55 -1.64 -19.90
CA PHE A 87 9.39 -1.26 -20.69
C PHE A 87 9.08 0.24 -20.57
N ILE A 88 9.09 0.79 -19.34
CA ILE A 88 8.90 2.22 -19.12
C ILE A 88 9.97 3.03 -19.87
N SER A 89 11.24 2.63 -19.78
CA SER A 89 12.37 3.28 -20.45
C SER A 89 12.17 3.33 -21.97
N LEU A 90 11.74 2.21 -22.58
CA LEU A 90 11.48 2.10 -24.01
C LEU A 90 10.32 3.00 -24.49
N LYS A 91 9.29 3.18 -23.65
CA LYS A 91 8.10 3.97 -24.00
C LYS A 91 8.24 5.46 -23.68
N ALA A 92 9.09 5.82 -22.70
CA ALA A 92 9.29 7.19 -22.28
C ALA A 92 9.88 8.05 -23.41
N ARG A 93 9.24 9.18 -23.72
CA ARG A 93 9.72 10.17 -24.69
C ARG A 93 9.47 11.57 -24.17
N GLY A 94 10.52 12.40 -24.17
CA GLY A 94 10.43 13.76 -23.62
C GLY A 94 9.89 13.77 -22.18
N TYR A 95 8.98 14.69 -21.88
CA TYR A 95 8.32 14.74 -20.58
C TYR A 95 7.28 13.62 -20.44
N SER A 96 7.53 12.69 -19.52
CA SER A 96 6.65 11.56 -19.22
C SER A 96 6.30 11.52 -17.73
N ILE A 97 5.09 11.04 -17.41
CA ILE A 97 4.64 10.82 -16.03
C ILE A 97 4.41 9.32 -15.84
N CYS A 98 5.02 8.76 -14.81
CA CYS A 98 4.79 7.38 -14.37
C CYS A 98 4.01 7.39 -13.06
N ILE A 99 2.89 6.68 -13.02
CA ILE A 99 2.08 6.49 -11.81
C ILE A 99 2.38 5.09 -11.28
N THR A 100 2.80 5.01 -10.02
CA THR A 100 3.25 3.78 -9.38
C THR A 100 2.84 3.80 -7.90
N GLY A 101 2.76 2.61 -7.29
CA GLY A 101 2.54 2.47 -5.85
C GLY A 101 3.76 2.86 -5.00
N LEU A 102 3.78 2.38 -3.75
CA LEU A 102 4.76 2.75 -2.71
C LEU A 102 6.24 2.47 -3.10
N SER A 103 6.45 1.57 -4.05
CA SER A 103 7.77 1.20 -4.58
C SER A 103 8.31 2.15 -5.67
N GLY A 104 7.68 3.31 -5.90
CA GLY A 104 8.09 4.24 -6.95
C GLY A 104 9.54 4.74 -6.86
N TRP A 105 10.12 4.81 -5.67
CA TRP A 105 11.53 5.15 -5.49
C TRP A 105 12.49 4.06 -6.02
N LYS A 106 12.09 2.78 -5.97
CA LYS A 106 12.87 1.66 -6.51
C LYS A 106 12.87 1.73 -8.05
N ILE A 107 11.70 1.89 -8.66
CA ILE A 107 11.57 2.09 -10.12
C ILE A 107 12.38 3.32 -10.57
N ALA A 108 12.28 4.43 -9.84
CA ALA A 108 13.04 5.63 -10.16
C ALA A 108 14.56 5.43 -10.12
N ARG A 109 15.07 4.60 -9.19
CA ARG A 109 16.50 4.24 -9.15
C ARG A 109 16.92 3.49 -10.41
N ILE A 110 16.14 2.50 -10.85
CA ILE A 110 16.43 1.72 -12.06
C ILE A 110 16.39 2.60 -13.31
N LEU A 111 15.36 3.45 -13.45
CA LEU A 111 15.23 4.37 -14.58
C LEU A 111 16.38 5.38 -14.67
N ARG A 112 16.90 5.87 -13.54
CA ARG A 112 18.14 6.68 -13.53
C ARG A 112 19.35 5.90 -14.03
N GLY A 113 19.42 4.61 -13.71
CA GLY A 113 20.43 3.70 -14.27
C GLY A 113 20.34 3.57 -15.80
N PHE A 114 19.14 3.70 -16.37
CA PHE A 114 18.93 3.78 -17.83
C PHE A 114 19.17 5.18 -18.42
N GLY A 115 19.62 6.16 -17.63
CA GLY A 115 19.97 7.51 -18.10
C GLY A 115 18.82 8.54 -18.05
N HIS A 116 17.69 8.23 -17.44
CA HIS A 116 16.57 9.19 -17.32
C HIS A 116 16.75 10.16 -16.15
N GLU A 117 16.40 11.45 -16.35
CA GLU A 117 16.23 12.39 -15.24
C GLU A 117 14.89 12.14 -14.54
N VAL A 118 14.90 11.48 -13.38
CA VAL A 118 13.68 11.11 -12.66
C VAL A 118 13.51 11.89 -11.36
N LYS A 119 12.38 12.59 -11.24
CA LYS A 119 11.91 13.24 -10.00
C LYS A 119 10.72 12.47 -9.45
N VAL A 120 10.85 11.99 -8.21
CA VAL A 120 9.76 11.28 -7.51
C VAL A 120 8.97 12.28 -6.68
N LYS A 121 7.65 12.26 -6.84
CA LYS A 121 6.70 13.05 -6.04
C LYS A 121 5.57 12.16 -5.57
N SER A 122 5.17 12.30 -4.31
CA SER A 122 3.92 11.71 -3.82
C SER A 122 2.74 12.57 -4.25
N ALA A 123 1.66 11.94 -4.71
CA ALA A 123 0.41 12.63 -4.99
C ALA A 123 -0.24 13.17 -3.71
N GLU A 124 -0.09 12.45 -2.60
CA GLU A 124 -0.65 12.82 -1.30
C GLU A 124 0.48 13.12 -0.31
N ARG A 125 0.41 14.30 0.33
CA ARG A 125 1.44 14.78 1.26
C ARG A 125 1.48 14.02 2.60
N LEU A 126 0.38 13.39 3.00
CA LEU A 126 0.21 12.79 4.33
C LEU A 126 -0.40 11.37 4.26
N TYR A 127 -0.03 10.59 3.25
CA TYR A 127 -0.45 9.19 3.19
C TYR A 127 0.24 8.40 4.31
N MET A 128 -0.55 7.88 5.26
CA MET A 128 -0.11 6.96 6.29
C MET A 128 -0.24 5.52 5.79
N PHE A 129 0.82 4.74 5.91
CA PHE A 129 0.82 3.35 5.46
C PHE A 129 -0.18 2.51 6.25
N ARG A 130 -0.95 1.70 5.52
CA ARG A 130 -1.85 0.70 6.08
C ARG A 130 -1.05 -0.42 6.76
N PRO A 131 -1.65 -1.19 7.69
CA PRO A 131 -0.88 -2.15 8.47
C PRO A 131 -0.13 -3.18 7.61
N LEU A 132 -0.72 -3.67 6.51
CA LEU A 132 -0.04 -4.59 5.60
C LEU A 132 1.07 -3.92 4.77
N GLU A 133 0.96 -2.63 4.45
CA GLU A 133 2.03 -1.90 3.75
C GLU A 133 3.24 -1.68 4.65
N ILE A 134 3.01 -1.46 5.95
CA ILE A 134 4.08 -1.44 6.97
C ILE A 134 4.71 -2.83 7.08
N LEU A 135 3.88 -3.88 7.12
CA LEU A 135 4.34 -5.26 7.20
C LEU A 135 5.25 -5.62 6.01
N GLU A 136 4.80 -5.37 4.78
CA GLU A 136 5.59 -5.56 3.56
C GLU A 136 6.92 -4.81 3.61
N THR A 137 6.91 -3.54 4.04
CA THR A 137 8.14 -2.74 4.16
C THR A 137 9.12 -3.34 5.17
N LEU A 138 8.63 -3.84 6.31
CA LEU A 138 9.48 -4.49 7.31
C LEU A 138 10.04 -5.83 6.83
N MET A 139 9.26 -6.57 6.04
CA MET A 139 9.70 -7.82 5.41
C MET A 139 10.82 -7.54 4.39
N GLU A 140 10.62 -6.58 3.50
CA GLU A 140 11.61 -6.19 2.50
C GLU A 140 12.93 -5.69 3.11
N THR A 141 12.88 -5.07 4.30
CA THR A 141 14.07 -4.54 4.99
C THR A 141 14.70 -5.54 5.97
N GLY A 142 14.11 -6.73 6.15
CA GLY A 142 14.60 -7.75 7.09
C GLY A 142 14.41 -7.39 8.57
N ASN A 143 13.59 -6.38 8.88
CA ASN A 143 13.37 -5.88 10.25
C ASN A 143 12.08 -6.41 10.89
N LEU A 144 11.45 -7.42 10.29
CA LEU A 144 10.21 -7.97 10.79
C LEU A 144 10.46 -8.96 11.93
N THR A 145 9.84 -8.71 13.08
CA THR A 145 9.74 -9.69 14.17
C THR A 145 8.35 -10.33 14.17
N HIS A 146 8.24 -11.57 14.68
CA HIS A 146 6.95 -12.27 14.76
C HIS A 146 5.89 -11.48 15.54
N ARG A 147 6.28 -10.85 16.67
CA ARG A 147 5.38 -10.02 17.47
C ARG A 147 4.85 -8.83 16.68
N VAL A 148 5.74 -8.09 16.00
CA VAL A 148 5.34 -6.94 15.17
C VAL A 148 4.45 -7.40 14.01
N ALA A 149 4.75 -8.54 13.39
CA ALA A 149 3.91 -9.13 12.36
C ALA A 149 2.49 -9.41 12.88
N GLU A 150 2.37 -10.06 14.03
CA GLU A 150 1.08 -10.36 14.65
C GLU A 150 0.27 -9.09 14.94
N GLU A 151 0.91 -8.08 15.52
CA GLU A 151 0.27 -6.80 15.83
C GLU A 151 -0.25 -6.12 14.55
N LEU A 152 0.58 -6.04 13.49
CA LEU A 152 0.17 -5.44 12.22
C LEU A 152 -0.95 -6.23 11.52
N ILE A 153 -0.90 -7.56 11.54
CA ILE A 153 -1.97 -8.41 11.01
C ILE A 153 -3.27 -8.17 11.78
N ARG A 154 -3.19 -8.13 13.11
CA ARG A 154 -4.36 -7.88 13.98
C ARG A 154 -4.94 -6.49 13.74
N GLU A 155 -4.11 -5.49 13.53
CA GLU A 155 -4.53 -4.14 13.13
C GLU A 155 -5.18 -4.14 11.74
N HIS A 156 -4.66 -4.89 10.77
CA HIS A 156 -5.29 -5.04 9.46
C HIS A 156 -6.70 -5.66 9.58
N VAL A 157 -6.83 -6.73 10.36
CA VAL A 157 -8.11 -7.41 10.61
C VAL A 157 -9.13 -6.43 11.21
N ARG A 158 -8.72 -5.63 12.20
CA ARG A 158 -9.54 -4.56 12.78
C ARG A 158 -9.87 -3.47 11.78
N PHE A 159 -8.90 -3.01 10.99
CA PHE A 159 -9.12 -2.02 9.94
C PHE A 159 -10.23 -2.45 8.97
N VAL A 160 -10.19 -3.71 8.51
CA VAL A 160 -11.22 -4.23 7.61
C VAL A 160 -12.58 -4.30 8.30
N ARG A 161 -12.63 -4.91 9.50
CA ARG A 161 -13.87 -5.12 10.24
C ARG A 161 -14.57 -3.81 10.63
N ASP A 162 -13.82 -2.89 11.21
CA ASP A 162 -14.36 -1.71 11.90
C ASP A 162 -14.54 -0.52 10.95
N TYR A 163 -13.82 -0.49 9.82
CA TYR A 163 -13.81 0.64 8.90
C TYR A 163 -14.20 0.28 7.47
N VAL A 164 -13.56 -0.73 6.86
CA VAL A 164 -13.82 -1.05 5.44
C VAL A 164 -15.24 -1.59 5.25
N LEU A 165 -15.70 -2.50 6.11
CA LEU A 165 -17.03 -3.09 6.00
C LEU A 165 -18.18 -2.16 6.44
N THR A 166 -17.86 -1.10 7.19
CA THR A 166 -18.85 -0.18 7.79
C THR A 166 -18.93 1.16 7.07
N SER A 167 -18.00 1.44 6.14
CA SER A 167 -17.94 2.71 5.42
C SER A 167 -18.52 2.59 4.01
N GLU A 168 -19.09 3.70 3.53
CA GLU A 168 -19.61 3.83 2.16
C GLU A 168 -18.51 3.78 1.07
N SER A 169 -17.28 4.12 1.43
CA SER A 169 -16.14 4.13 0.51
C SER A 169 -14.84 3.79 1.21
N LEU A 170 -13.85 3.35 0.42
CA LEU A 170 -12.50 3.07 0.91
C LEU A 170 -11.82 4.32 1.48
N ASP A 171 -12.03 5.48 0.88
CA ASP A 171 -11.48 6.75 1.34
C ASP A 171 -12.04 7.10 2.73
N LYS A 172 -13.36 6.96 2.91
CA LYS A 172 -14.03 7.20 4.21
C LYS A 172 -13.55 6.22 5.26
N ALA A 173 -13.36 4.95 4.91
CA ALA A 173 -12.77 3.94 5.79
C ALA A 173 -11.36 4.33 6.24
N TYR A 174 -10.51 4.71 5.28
CA TYR A 174 -9.13 5.08 5.52
C TYR A 174 -8.98 6.32 6.41
N TYR A 175 -9.69 7.41 6.08
CA TYR A 175 -9.61 8.64 6.88
C TYR A 175 -10.23 8.47 8.28
N SER A 176 -11.31 7.68 8.41
CA SER A 176 -11.87 7.33 9.71
C SER A 176 -10.87 6.57 10.57
N TRP A 177 -10.18 5.57 10.00
CA TRP A 177 -9.15 4.80 10.68
C TRP A 177 -7.98 5.66 11.13
N ILE A 178 -7.46 6.53 10.26
CA ILE A 178 -6.39 7.47 10.60
C ILE A 178 -6.79 8.38 11.76
N ASN A 179 -8.00 8.94 11.71
CA ASN A 179 -8.46 9.87 12.74
C ASN A 179 -8.58 9.18 14.11
N ALA A 180 -9.09 7.95 14.15
CA ALA A 180 -9.12 7.16 15.37
C ALA A 180 -7.72 6.84 15.89
N ARG A 181 -6.79 6.47 14.99
CA ARG A 181 -5.41 6.14 15.34
C ARG A 181 -4.63 7.35 15.85
N LYS A 182 -4.78 8.52 15.22
CA LYS A 182 -4.18 9.78 15.68
C LYS A 182 -4.65 10.14 17.07
N ARG A 183 -5.97 10.08 17.33
CA ARG A 183 -6.53 10.31 18.67
C ARG A 183 -5.95 9.36 19.71
N LEU A 184 -5.76 8.08 19.37
CA LEU A 184 -5.13 7.11 20.27
C LEU A 184 -3.66 7.44 20.55
N VAL A 185 -2.88 7.83 19.53
CA VAL A 185 -1.49 8.27 19.72
C VAL A 185 -1.44 9.54 20.57
N ASP A 186 -2.30 10.52 20.30
CA ASP A 186 -2.39 11.77 21.06
C ASP A 186 -2.78 11.51 22.53
N LEU A 187 -3.77 10.64 22.78
CA LEU A 187 -4.18 10.20 24.11
C LEU A 187 -3.05 9.47 24.85
N LEU A 188 -2.33 8.57 24.18
CA LEU A 188 -1.19 7.85 24.77
C LEU A 188 0.00 8.77 25.03
N CYS A 189 0.22 9.79 24.21
CA CYS A 189 1.21 10.83 24.46
C CYS A 189 0.83 11.71 25.66
N GLN A 190 -0.46 12.01 25.85
CA GLN A 190 -0.95 12.77 27.01
C GLN A 190 -0.85 11.96 28.32
N ILE A 191 -1.17 10.66 28.29
CA ILE A 191 -1.04 9.76 29.46
C ILE A 191 0.44 9.57 29.86
N ASN A 192 1.36 9.49 28.88
CA ASN A 192 2.80 9.43 29.17
C ASN A 192 3.38 10.76 29.71
N GLN A 193 2.69 11.89 29.53
CA GLN A 193 3.06 13.17 30.12
C GLN A 193 2.59 13.32 31.58
N SER A 194 1.59 12.53 32.02
CA SER A 194 1.14 12.53 33.42
C SER A 194 1.95 11.62 34.36
N GLU A 195 2.85 10.78 33.84
CA GLU A 195 3.62 9.81 34.64
C GLU A 195 5.16 9.96 34.57
N ARG A 196 5.71 11.11 34.12
CA ARG A 196 7.16 11.35 34.23
C ARG A 196 7.49 12.71 34.86
N PRO A 197 8.36 12.75 35.87
CA PRO A 197 8.97 14.00 36.31
C PRO A 197 9.90 14.51 35.20
N ILE A 198 9.98 15.83 35.13
CA ILE A 198 10.70 16.65 34.16
C ILE A 198 12.10 16.08 33.88
N ASN A 199 12.32 15.56 32.68
CA ASN A 199 13.59 15.75 31.99
C ASN A 199 13.42 15.62 30.47
N SER A 200 13.62 16.74 29.80
CA SER A 200 13.44 16.95 28.37
C SER A 200 14.68 16.52 27.59
N SER A 201 14.58 15.42 26.86
CA SER A 201 15.31 15.22 25.60
C SER A 201 14.85 13.93 24.96
N ILE A 202 14.73 13.95 23.62
CA ILE A 202 14.28 12.87 22.74
C ILE A 202 12.77 12.91 22.45
N SER A 203 12.39 13.90 21.64
CA SER A 203 11.21 13.84 20.79
C SER A 203 11.65 13.81 19.33
N ARG A 204 11.76 12.62 18.75
CA ARG A 204 11.68 12.38 17.31
C ARG A 204 10.63 11.29 17.10
N CYS A 205 9.40 11.73 16.90
CA CYS A 205 8.32 10.88 16.41
C CYS A 205 8.50 10.69 14.91
N TYR A 206 8.39 9.43 14.48
CA TYR A 206 8.26 9.00 13.10
C TYR A 206 6.87 9.32 12.55
#